data_AF-A0A0X8I9U7-F1
#
_entry.id   AF-A0A0X8I9U7-F1
#
_cell.length_a   1.000
_cell.length_b   1.000
_cell.length_c   1.000
_cell.angle_alpha   90.00
_cell.angle_beta   90.00
_cell.angle_gamma   90.00
#
_symmetry.space_group_name_H-M   'P 1'
#
loop_
_entity.id
_entity.type
_entity.pdbx_description
1 polymer ?
#
loop_
_entity_poly.entity_id
_entity_poly.type
_entity_poly.pdbx_seq_one_letter_code
_entity_poly.pdbx_strand_id
1 'polypeptide(L)'
;MGAAGTEIEVLCPKCKVPMNFYSRTERTSKSDGVEVKVTRYYKCPVCGRTIIDEELLIRHSQDGVSITVKHNGLRKGAIIREVPATG
;
A
#
# COMPACT_ATOMS: atom_id res chain seq x y z
N MET A 1 -22.66 -8.64 -22.39
CA MET A 1 -22.79 -7.64 -21.30
C MET A 1 -21.59 -7.84 -20.39
N GLY A 2 -20.54 -7.04 -20.57
CA GLY A 2 -19.29 -7.17 -19.80
C GLY A 2 -19.51 -6.72 -18.35
N ALA A 3 -18.95 -7.44 -17.39
CA ALA A 3 -18.97 -7.04 -15.99
C ALA A 3 -18.33 -5.66 -15.87
N ALA A 4 -19.09 -4.65 -15.46
CA ALA A 4 -18.53 -3.36 -15.08
C ALA A 4 -17.62 -3.61 -13.87
N GLY A 5 -16.31 -3.43 -14.04
CA GLY A 5 -15.37 -3.51 -12.93
C GLY A 5 -15.67 -2.40 -11.93
N THR A 6 -15.48 -2.67 -10.64
CA THR A 6 -15.56 -1.65 -9.59
C THR A 6 -14.15 -1.29 -9.16
N GLU A 7 -13.77 -0.03 -9.27
CA GLU A 7 -12.52 0.48 -8.73
C GLU A 7 -12.71 0.98 -7.30
N ILE A 8 -11.64 0.89 -6.50
CA ILE A 8 -11.65 1.35 -5.12
C ILE A 8 -10.91 2.68 -5.02
N GLU A 9 -11.64 3.73 -4.64
CA GLU A 9 -11.08 5.03 -4.33
C GLU A 9 -10.90 5.21 -2.82
N VAL A 10 -9.73 5.75 -2.44
CA VAL A 10 -9.35 5.94 -1.04
C VAL A 10 -9.38 7.42 -0.71
N LEU A 11 -10.28 7.83 0.18
CA LEU A 11 -10.45 9.22 0.58
C LEU A 11 -9.83 9.49 1.94
N CYS A 12 -9.24 10.69 2.08
CA CYS A 12 -8.71 11.15 3.36
C CYS A 12 -9.86 11.30 4.38
N PRO A 13 -9.77 10.72 5.59
CA PRO A 13 -10.84 10.83 6.58
C PRO A 13 -11.06 12.26 7.08
N LYS A 14 -10.03 13.12 6.95
CA LYS A 14 -10.08 14.52 7.38
C LYS A 14 -10.59 15.44 6.26
N CYS A 15 -9.99 15.33 5.08
CA CYS A 15 -10.26 16.27 3.97
C CYS A 15 -11.32 15.79 3.00
N LYS A 16 -11.69 14.49 3.05
CA LYS A 16 -12.64 13.82 2.14
C LYS A 16 -12.27 13.92 0.66
N VAL A 17 -11.00 14.19 0.35
CA VAL A 17 -10.45 14.20 -1.00
C VAL A 17 -9.73 12.87 -1.30
N PRO A 18 -9.60 12.49 -2.59
CA PRO A 18 -8.82 11.33 -3.00
C PRO A 18 -7.37 11.41 -2.51
N MET A 19 -6.86 10.29 -2.01
CA MET A 19 -5.47 10.16 -1.59
C MET A 19 -4.63 9.56 -2.71
N ASN A 20 -3.40 10.04 -2.83
CA ASN A 20 -2.45 9.51 -3.79
C ASN A 20 -1.81 8.23 -3.25
N PHE A 21 -1.76 7.18 -4.06
CA PHE A 21 -1.05 5.95 -3.74
C PHE A 21 0.45 6.07 -4.02
N TYR A 22 1.26 5.52 -3.13
CA TYR A 22 2.71 5.45 -3.26
C TYR A 22 3.22 4.08 -2.85
N SER A 23 4.34 3.67 -3.47
CA SER A 23 5.10 2.49 -3.10
C SER A 23 6.56 2.89 -2.91
N ARG A 24 7.12 2.61 -1.73
CA ARG A 24 8.52 2.88 -1.41
C ARG A 24 9.25 1.57 -1.19
N THR A 25 10.43 1.44 -1.80
CA THR A 25 11.29 0.26 -1.65
C THR A 25 12.56 0.66 -0.93
N GLU A 26 12.89 -0.05 0.14
CA GLU A 26 14.12 0.08 0.90
C GLU A 26 14.88 -1.24 0.82
N ARG A 27 16.17 -1.18 0.48
CA ARG A 27 17.04 -2.37 0.38
C ARG A 27 18.15 -2.25 1.41
N THR A 28 18.32 -3.29 2.21
CA THR A 28 19.35 -3.39 3.24
C THR A 28 20.16 -4.65 3.01
N SER A 29 21.47 -4.49 2.79
CA SER A 29 22.41 -5.61 2.75
C SER A 29 22.90 -5.88 4.16
N LYS A 30 22.76 -7.13 4.61
CA LYS A 30 23.29 -7.62 5.88
C LYS A 30 24.31 -8.74 5.61
N SER A 31 25.08 -9.14 6.62
CA SER A 31 26.07 -10.20 6.48
C SER A 31 25.46 -11.57 6.13
N ASP A 32 24.19 -11.78 6.46
CA ASP A 32 23.41 -13.00 6.27
C ASP A 32 22.50 -12.97 5.03
N GLY A 33 22.51 -11.87 4.26
CA GLY A 33 21.76 -11.77 3.02
C GLY A 33 21.23 -10.37 2.69
N VAL A 34 20.18 -10.32 1.87
CA VAL A 34 19.56 -9.07 1.41
C VAL A 34 18.13 -9.00 1.93
N GLU A 35 17.81 -7.90 2.61
CA GLU A 35 16.46 -7.56 3.03
C GLU A 35 15.90 -6.46 2.13
N VAL A 36 14.70 -6.64 1.60
CA VAL A 36 13.96 -5.65 0.82
C VAL A 36 12.62 -5.39 1.51
N LYS A 37 12.38 -4.15 1.89
CA LYS A 37 11.11 -3.70 2.46
C LYS A 37 10.36 -2.86 1.44
N VAL A 38 9.14 -3.25 1.09
CA VAL A 38 8.23 -2.47 0.25
C VAL A 38 7.10 -1.94 1.13
N THR A 39 6.97 -0.62 1.24
CA THR A 39 5.90 0.04 1.99
C THR A 39 4.95 0.70 1.00
N ARG A 40 3.70 0.24 0.98
CA ARG A 40 2.61 0.82 0.18
C ARG A 40 1.75 1.68 1.09
N TYR A 41 1.52 2.92 0.69
CA TYR A 41 0.82 3.91 1.50
C TYR A 41 0.05 4.92 0.66
N TYR A 42 -0.97 5.49 1.27
CA TYR A 42 -1.75 6.58 0.71
C TYR A 42 -1.37 7.88 1.40
N LYS A 43 -1.20 8.97 0.65
CA LYS A 43 -0.94 10.31 1.20
C LYS A 43 -1.97 11.31 0.71
N CYS A 44 -2.54 12.06 1.64
CA CYS A 44 -3.47 13.14 1.33
C CYS A 44 -2.69 14.32 0.71
N PRO A 45 -3.04 14.77 -0.50
CA PRO A 45 -2.34 15.90 -1.13
C PRO A 45 -2.64 17.24 -0.44
N VAL A 46 -3.75 17.34 0.30
CA VAL A 46 -4.18 18.58 0.97
C VAL A 46 -3.55 18.75 2.36
N CYS A 47 -3.65 17.72 3.22
CA CYS A 47 -3.20 17.82 4.62
C CYS A 47 -1.97 16.98 4.96
N GLY A 48 -1.40 16.28 3.98
CA GLY A 48 -0.18 15.49 4.14
C GLY A 48 -0.33 14.20 4.96
N ARG A 49 -1.53 13.87 5.48
CA ARG A 49 -1.79 12.65 6.24
C ARG A 49 -1.41 11.42 5.41
N THR A 50 -0.61 10.53 6.02
CA THR A 50 -0.19 9.26 5.44
C THR A 50 -0.91 8.11 6.13
N ILE A 51 -1.36 7.13 5.35
CA ILE A 51 -1.94 5.88 5.84
C ILE A 51 -1.16 4.75 5.19
N ILE A 52 -0.48 3.94 6.01
CA ILE A 52 0.22 2.76 5.51
C ILE A 52 -0.84 1.68 5.27
N ASP A 53 -0.89 1.16 4.05
CA ASP A 53 -1.81 0.09 3.68
C ASP A 53 -1.17 -1.26 4.00
N GLU A 54 0.03 -1.49 3.47
CA GLU A 54 0.77 -2.72 3.68
C GLU A 54 2.28 -2.53 3.64
N GLU A 55 2.95 -3.45 4.32
CA GLU A 55 4.40 -3.60 4.30
C GLU A 55 4.74 -5.03 3.87
N LEU A 56 5.57 -5.17 2.84
CA LEU A 56 6.14 -6.43 2.42
C LEU A 56 7.60 -6.46 2.85
N LEU A 57 8.01 -7.54 3.50
CA LEU A 57 9.39 -7.79 3.88
C LEU A 57 9.87 -9.05 3.16
N ILE A 58 10.83 -8.87 2.27
CA ILE A 58 11.44 -9.94 1.48
C ILE A 58 12.86 -10.13 2.02
N ARG A 59 13.17 -11.33 2.52
CA ARG A 59 14.52 -11.68 2.96
C ARG A 59 15.07 -12.78 2.06
N HIS A 60 16.21 -12.49 1.46
CA HIS A 60 17.03 -13.47 0.76
C HIS A 60 18.06 -14.01 1.74
N SER A 61 18.01 -15.31 1.99
CA SER A 61 18.98 -16.05 2.80
C SER A 61 19.60 -17.17 1.97
N GLN A 62 20.58 -17.89 2.53
CA GLN A 62 21.16 -19.06 1.87
C GLN A 62 20.12 -20.18 1.65
N ASP A 63 19.14 -20.29 2.55
CA ASP A 63 18.10 -21.33 2.53
C ASP A 63 16.91 -20.99 1.62
N GLY A 64 16.93 -19.80 0.99
CA GLY A 64 15.90 -19.35 0.06
C GLY A 64 15.34 -17.95 0.38
N VAL A 65 14.15 -17.67 -0.17
CA VAL A 65 13.48 -16.36 -0.07
C VAL A 65 12.26 -16.48 0.83
N SER A 66 12.23 -15.71 1.92
CA SER A 66 11.04 -15.57 2.77
C SER A 66 10.34 -14.25 2.48
N ILE A 67 9.02 -14.29 2.27
CA ILE A 67 8.19 -13.10 2.06
C ILE A 67 7.19 -13.01 3.21
N THR A 68 7.23 -11.91 3.96
CA THR A 68 6.26 -11.59 5.01
C THR A 68 5.44 -10.40 4.57
N VAL A 69 4.11 -10.53 4.62
CA VAL A 69 3.17 -9.45 4.28
C VAL A 69 2.44 -9.02 5.54
N LYS A 70 2.43 -7.72 5.80
CA LYS A 70 1.70 -7.11 6.91
C LYS A 70 0.69 -6.10 6.37
N HIS A 71 -0.59 -6.46 6.42
CA HIS A 71 -1.68 -5.54 6.12
C HIS A 71 -2.01 -4.71 7.36
N ASN A 72 -1.87 -3.38 7.25
CA ASN A 72 -2.13 -2.44 8.34
C ASN A 72 -3.60 -2.01 8.42
N GLY A 73 -4.43 -2.46 7.47
CA GLY A 73 -5.88 -2.29 7.50
C GLY A 73 -6.33 -0.90 7.09
N LEU A 74 -6.19 -0.59 5.79
CA LEU A 74 -6.61 0.67 5.17
C LEU A 74 -8.01 1.15 5.58
N ARG A 75 -8.96 0.20 5.71
CA ARG A 75 -10.36 0.45 6.14
C ARG A 75 -10.49 1.10 7.52
N LYS A 76 -9.49 0.97 8.39
CA LYS A 76 -9.49 1.61 9.72
C LYS A 76 -9.04 3.08 9.65
N GLY A 77 -8.30 3.46 8.62
CA GLY A 77 -7.63 4.76 8.52
C GLY A 77 -8.18 5.69 7.43
N ALA A 78 -8.88 5.15 6.43
CA ALA A 78 -9.41 5.88 5.28
C ALA A 78 -10.90 5.61 5.07
N ILE A 79 -11.55 6.49 4.30
CA ILE A 79 -12.88 6.21 3.77
C ILE A 79 -12.68 5.52 2.42
N ILE A 80 -13.30 4.36 2.25
CA ILE A 80 -13.24 3.58 1.00
C ILE A 80 -14.52 3.81 0.22
N ARG A 81 -14.40 4.22 -1.05
CA ARG A 81 -15.52 4.41 -1.97
C ARG A 81 -15.35 3.49 -3.17
N GLU A 82 -16.39 2.76 -3.51
CA GLU A 82 -16.48 2.02 -4.76
C GLU A 82 -16.89 2.98 -5.88
N VAL A 83 -16.14 3.00 -6.97
CA VAL A 83 -16.44 3.81 -8.16
C VAL A 83 -16.53 2.89 -9.39
N PRO A 84 -17.45 3.17 -10.33
CA PRO A 84 -17.51 2.40 -11.58
C PRO A 84 -16.19 2.56 -12.32
N ALA A 85 -15.57 1.46 -12.76
CA ALA A 85 -14.42 1.53 -13.63
C ALA A 85 -14.83 2.22 -14.93
N THR A 86 -14.32 3.43 -15.16
CA THR A 86 -14.46 4.12 -16.44
C THR A 86 -13.50 3.48 -17.42
N GLY A 87 -14.04 2.57 -18.25
CA GLY A 87 -13.36 2.03 -19.43
C GLY A 87 -13.27 3.05 -20.55
#